data_AF-A0AAE9ZUZ5-F1
#
_entry.id   AF-A0AAE9ZUZ5-F1
#
_cell.length_a   1.000
_cell.length_b   1.000
_cell.length_c   1.000
_cell.angle_alpha   90.00
_cell.angle_beta   90.00
_cell.angle_gamma   90.00
#
_symmetry.space_group_name_H-M   'P 1'
#
loop_
_entity.id
_entity.type
_entity.pdbx_description
1 polymer ?
#
loop_
_entity_poly.entity_id
_entity_poly.type
_entity_poly.pdbx_seq_one_letter_code
_entity_poly.pdbx_strand_id
1 'polypeptide(L)'
;MTATRSSRFIVLLAASALFASAQDDTSDRKRAISNNLASALSDTMPKYNPPPPEPEEKDDGVDEDMMLKPKNGIVRLPRVVVEGTRPPIFTERQVYTDKGLNEIATKRYFADASQALNKFNVPFLSMSQADLAMMMWEEDERLRMLDDLNGRSDQAALFGDEATSKEIREMTRDALTRSDYLPDASALHRETATALPRKSNP
;
A
#
# COMPACT_ATOMS: atom_id res chain seq x y z
N MET A 1 -69.55 -45.50 -43.58
CA MET A 1 -68.63 -46.05 -44.59
C MET A 1 -67.72 -47.05 -43.90
N THR A 2 -67.78 -48.31 -44.34
CA THR A 2 -66.91 -49.47 -44.05
C THR A 2 -65.43 -49.13 -44.32
N ALA A 3 -64.36 -49.71 -43.76
CA ALA A 3 -64.11 -51.04 -43.21
C ALA A 3 -62.82 -51.11 -42.35
N THR A 4 -62.74 -52.21 -41.61
CA THR A 4 -61.68 -52.86 -40.81
C THR A 4 -60.33 -53.20 -41.47
N ARG A 5 -59.24 -53.21 -40.67
CA ARG A 5 -58.25 -54.31 -40.38
C ARG A 5 -56.86 -53.73 -40.06
N SER A 6 -56.33 -53.86 -38.84
CA SER A 6 -55.60 -55.02 -38.28
C SER A 6 -54.35 -55.44 -39.08
N SER A 7 -53.16 -55.16 -38.54
CA SER A 7 -52.14 -56.21 -38.36
C SER A 7 -51.11 -55.82 -37.30
N ARG A 8 -50.82 -56.81 -36.45
CA ARG A 8 -49.84 -56.86 -35.38
C ARG A 8 -48.44 -57.06 -35.97
N PHE A 9 -47.39 -56.56 -35.31
CA PHE A 9 -46.34 -57.41 -34.73
C PHE A 9 -45.32 -56.58 -33.94
N ILE A 10 -45.13 -56.98 -32.69
CA ILE A 10 -44.02 -56.58 -31.83
C ILE A 10 -42.84 -57.48 -32.20
N VAL A 11 -41.66 -56.92 -32.47
CA VAL A 11 -40.39 -57.60 -32.20
C VAL A 11 -39.50 -56.64 -31.43
N LEU A 12 -39.15 -57.11 -30.23
CA LEU A 12 -38.35 -56.48 -29.20
C LEU A 12 -36.93 -57.04 -29.38
N LEU A 13 -35.91 -56.19 -29.50
CA LEU A 13 -34.53 -56.60 -29.21
C LEU A 13 -33.80 -55.51 -28.43
N ALA A 14 -33.28 -55.95 -27.28
CA ALA A 14 -32.60 -55.20 -26.26
C ALA A 14 -31.18 -54.76 -26.66
N ALA A 15 -30.71 -53.67 -26.03
CA ALA A 15 -29.37 -53.51 -25.43
C ALA A 15 -29.18 -52.01 -25.11
N SER A 16 -29.49 -51.56 -23.90
CA SER A 16 -28.55 -51.40 -22.78
C SER A 16 -27.41 -50.40 -23.03
N ALA A 17 -27.49 -49.31 -22.27
CA ALA A 17 -26.37 -48.66 -21.57
C ALA A 17 -25.33 -47.82 -22.36
N LEU A 18 -25.45 -46.50 -22.12
CA LEU A 18 -24.39 -45.63 -21.57
C LEU A 18 -23.27 -45.08 -22.47
N PHE A 19 -23.23 -43.74 -22.47
CA PHE A 19 -22.11 -42.80 -22.67
C PHE A 19 -21.54 -42.59 -24.09
N ALA A 20 -21.84 -41.41 -24.65
CA ALA A 20 -20.82 -40.37 -24.83
C ALA A 20 -21.51 -39.02 -25.06
N SER A 21 -21.40 -38.15 -24.06
CA SER A 21 -21.75 -36.74 -24.15
C SER A 21 -20.91 -36.06 -25.23
N ALA A 22 -21.51 -35.69 -26.35
CA ALA A 22 -20.98 -34.62 -27.20
C ALA A 22 -21.19 -33.32 -26.41
N GLN A 23 -20.17 -32.91 -25.67
CA GLN A 23 -20.10 -31.57 -25.10
C GLN A 23 -19.92 -30.60 -26.27
N ASP A 24 -21.01 -29.95 -26.68
CA ASP A 24 -20.89 -28.67 -27.38
C ASP A 24 -20.19 -27.70 -26.43
N ASP A 25 -18.94 -27.41 -26.74
CA ASP A 25 -18.07 -26.54 -25.96
C ASP A 25 -18.55 -25.08 -26.16
N THR A 26 -19.55 -24.67 -25.39
CA THR A 26 -20.15 -23.32 -25.39
C THR A 26 -19.26 -22.29 -24.68
N SER A 27 -17.96 -22.32 -24.92
CA SER A 27 -17.08 -21.24 -24.47
C SER A 27 -17.11 -20.09 -25.46
N ASP A 28 -17.86 -19.04 -25.08
CA ASP A 28 -18.06 -17.78 -25.80
C ASP A 28 -16.77 -16.90 -25.81
N ARG A 29 -15.62 -17.52 -26.06
CA ARG A 29 -14.38 -16.80 -26.38
C ARG A 29 -14.43 -16.48 -27.86
N LYS A 30 -14.59 -15.19 -28.19
CA LYS A 30 -14.39 -14.63 -29.53
C LYS A 30 -12.99 -14.98 -30.03
N ARG A 31 -12.85 -16.13 -30.67
CA ARG A 31 -11.64 -16.49 -31.43
C ARG A 31 -11.55 -15.47 -32.57
N ALA A 32 -10.36 -14.89 -32.76
CA ALA A 32 -10.13 -13.88 -33.80
C ALA A 32 -10.29 -14.43 -35.24
N ILE A 33 -10.46 -15.75 -35.37
CA ILE A 33 -10.44 -16.46 -36.65
C ILE A 33 -11.55 -17.51 -36.67
N SER A 34 -12.23 -17.65 -37.82
CA SER A 34 -13.28 -18.66 -38.01
C SER A 34 -12.70 -20.08 -38.04
N ASN A 35 -13.48 -21.07 -37.61
CA ASN A 35 -13.04 -22.48 -37.54
C ASN A 35 -12.57 -23.03 -38.90
N ASN A 36 -13.22 -22.64 -39.99
CA ASN A 36 -12.81 -23.03 -41.35
C ASN A 36 -11.47 -22.37 -41.77
N LEU A 37 -11.19 -21.14 -41.35
CA LEU A 37 -9.91 -20.50 -41.66
C LEU A 37 -8.80 -21.12 -40.80
N ALA A 38 -9.09 -21.41 -39.53
CA ALA A 38 -8.17 -22.10 -38.64
C ALA A 38 -7.79 -23.49 -39.17
N SER A 39 -8.74 -24.26 -39.73
CA SER A 39 -8.44 -25.57 -40.32
C SER A 39 -7.59 -25.44 -41.58
N ALA A 40 -7.91 -24.50 -42.47
CA ALA A 40 -7.12 -24.25 -43.68
C ALA A 40 -5.68 -23.80 -43.34
N LEU A 41 -5.52 -23.03 -42.27
CA LEU A 41 -4.20 -22.61 -41.80
C LEU A 41 -3.40 -23.79 -41.23
N SER A 42 -4.03 -24.65 -40.42
CA SER A 42 -3.35 -25.82 -39.86
C SER A 42 -2.94 -26.84 -40.93
N ASP A 43 -3.72 -26.97 -42.01
CA ASP A 43 -3.42 -27.87 -43.12
C ASP A 43 -2.22 -27.40 -43.96
N THR A 44 -1.91 -26.10 -43.91
CA THR A 44 -0.78 -25.49 -44.64
C THR A 44 0.48 -25.34 -43.79
N MET A 45 0.40 -25.55 -42.46
CA MET A 45 1.58 -25.47 -41.59
C MET A 45 2.42 -26.76 -41.65
N PRO A 46 3.76 -26.66 -41.73
CA PRO A 46 4.63 -27.82 -41.75
C PRO A 46 4.51 -28.61 -40.43
N LYS A 47 4.35 -29.93 -40.53
CA LYS A 47 4.25 -30.82 -39.36
C LYS A 47 5.59 -30.82 -38.62
N TYR A 48 5.63 -30.23 -37.43
CA TYR A 48 6.83 -30.26 -36.57
C TYR A 48 7.06 -31.69 -36.07
N ASN A 49 8.24 -32.25 -36.37
CA ASN A 49 8.70 -33.49 -35.76
C ASN A 49 9.78 -33.11 -34.73
N PRO A 50 9.49 -33.18 -33.42
CA PRO A 50 10.49 -32.84 -32.42
C PRO A 50 11.70 -33.77 -32.57
N PRO A 51 12.92 -33.27 -32.33
CA PRO A 51 14.11 -34.12 -32.32
C PRO A 51 13.92 -35.23 -31.26
N PRO A 52 14.40 -36.46 -31.52
CA PRO A 52 14.38 -37.53 -30.53
C PRO A 52 15.05 -37.07 -29.24
N PRO A 53 14.49 -37.40 -28.06
CA PRO A 53 15.11 -37.05 -26.79
C PRO A 53 16.49 -37.71 -26.71
N GLU A 54 17.52 -36.94 -26.39
CA GLU A 54 18.87 -37.45 -26.15
C GLU A 54 18.84 -38.46 -24.98
N PRO A 55 19.57 -39.57 -25.07
CA PRO A 55 19.66 -40.54 -23.98
C PRO A 55 20.37 -39.89 -22.79
N GLU A 56 19.76 -39.99 -21.60
CA GLU A 56 20.37 -39.54 -20.35
C GLU A 56 21.66 -40.34 -20.09
N GLU A 57 22.80 -39.65 -20.09
CA GLU A 57 24.08 -40.21 -19.63
C GLU A 57 23.92 -40.62 -18.16
N LYS A 58 24.20 -41.89 -17.85
CA LYS A 58 24.22 -42.36 -16.47
C LYS A 58 25.49 -41.81 -15.83
N ASP A 59 25.34 -40.86 -14.91
CA ASP A 59 26.43 -40.33 -14.09
C ASP A 59 27.02 -41.45 -13.23
N ASP A 60 28.22 -41.88 -13.61
CA ASP A 60 29.08 -42.73 -12.80
C ASP A 60 29.59 -41.89 -11.62
N GLY A 61 28.99 -42.06 -10.44
CA GLY A 61 29.55 -41.72 -9.13
C GLY A 61 30.12 -40.31 -8.99
N VAL A 62 29.26 -39.31 -8.88
CA VAL A 62 29.67 -37.94 -8.51
C VAL A 62 30.13 -37.94 -7.05
N ASP A 63 31.42 -37.72 -6.82
CA ASP A 63 31.97 -37.41 -5.50
C ASP A 63 31.15 -36.28 -4.85
N GLU A 64 30.50 -36.55 -3.72
CA GLU A 64 29.61 -35.60 -3.01
C GLU A 64 30.32 -34.27 -2.67
N ASP A 65 31.65 -34.33 -2.50
CA ASP A 65 32.53 -33.18 -2.26
C ASP A 65 32.74 -32.26 -3.48
N MET A 66 32.34 -32.69 -4.68
CA MET A 66 32.35 -31.87 -5.89
C MET A 66 31.03 -31.13 -6.12
N MET A 67 29.91 -31.60 -5.56
CA MET A 67 28.61 -30.93 -5.66
C MET A 67 28.54 -29.60 -4.87
N LEU A 68 29.36 -29.45 -3.82
CA LEU A 68 29.41 -28.23 -3.02
C LEU A 68 30.27 -27.11 -3.65
N LYS A 69 31.01 -27.41 -4.72
CA LYS A 69 31.82 -26.41 -5.42
C LYS A 69 30.95 -25.77 -6.51
N PRO A 70 30.75 -24.44 -6.49
CA PRO A 70 29.97 -23.79 -7.54
C PRO A 70 30.63 -24.05 -8.89
N LYS A 71 29.83 -24.43 -9.90
CA LYS A 71 30.28 -24.77 -11.26
C LYS A 71 31.20 -23.72 -11.91
N ASN A 72 31.18 -22.49 -11.41
CA ASN A 72 31.94 -21.35 -11.94
C ASN A 72 33.39 -21.27 -11.42
N GLY A 73 33.88 -22.22 -10.60
CA GLY A 73 35.26 -22.22 -10.08
C GLY A 73 35.58 -21.09 -9.09
N ILE A 74 34.63 -20.20 -8.83
CA ILE A 74 34.76 -19.09 -7.87
C ILE A 74 34.58 -19.66 -6.46
N VAL A 75 35.65 -19.62 -5.66
CA VAL A 75 35.61 -19.99 -4.24
C VAL A 75 34.67 -19.03 -3.51
N ARG A 76 33.54 -19.54 -3.00
CA ARG A 76 32.62 -18.75 -2.19
C ARG A 76 33.20 -18.63 -0.79
N LEU A 77 33.52 -17.41 -0.39
CA LEU A 77 33.89 -17.13 1.00
C LEU A 77 32.68 -17.39 1.92
N PRO A 78 32.90 -17.84 3.16
CA PRO A 78 31.83 -17.98 4.15
C PRO A 78 31.16 -16.63 4.40
N ARG A 79 29.83 -16.63 4.54
CA ARG A 79 29.06 -15.43 4.86
C ARG A 79 29.34 -15.05 6.31
N VAL A 80 30.31 -14.16 6.54
CA VAL A 80 30.55 -13.58 7.86
C VAL A 80 29.53 -12.46 8.06
N VAL A 81 28.70 -12.58 9.11
CA VAL A 81 27.82 -11.49 9.56
C VAL A 81 28.58 -10.74 10.64
N VAL A 82 28.76 -9.43 10.46
CA VAL A 82 29.29 -8.57 11.53
C VAL A 82 28.12 -8.27 12.46
N GLU A 83 28.16 -8.84 13.66
CA GLU A 83 27.22 -8.50 14.72
C GLU A 83 27.62 -7.16 15.33
N GLY A 84 26.72 -6.19 15.27
CA GLY A 84 26.93 -4.86 15.83
C GLY A 84 25.64 -4.05 15.79
N THR A 85 25.48 -3.14 16.75
CA THR A 85 24.37 -2.19 16.72
C THR A 85 24.55 -1.25 15.53
N ARG A 86 23.57 -1.19 14.63
CA ARG A 86 23.57 -0.21 13.54
C ARG A 86 23.66 1.19 14.17
N PRO A 87 24.59 2.05 13.72
CA PRO A 87 24.60 3.43 14.20
C PRO A 87 23.25 4.09 13.91
N PRO A 88 22.78 5.00 14.79
CA PRO A 88 21.53 5.69 14.57
C PRO A 88 21.59 6.45 13.25
N ILE A 89 20.54 6.33 12.44
CA ILE A 89 20.41 7.12 11.22
C ILE A 89 19.90 8.49 11.68
N PHE A 90 20.77 9.49 11.64
CA PHE A 90 20.36 10.86 11.89
C PHE A 90 19.46 11.32 10.75
N THR A 91 18.29 11.83 11.11
CA THR A 91 17.44 12.58 10.17
C THR A 91 17.93 14.01 10.10
N GLU A 92 17.68 14.73 9.00
CA GLU A 92 18.11 16.15 8.85
C GLU A 92 17.66 17.00 10.05
N ARG A 93 16.47 16.70 10.59
CA ARG A 93 15.86 17.29 11.79
C ARG A 93 16.74 17.19 13.04
N GLN A 94 17.46 16.09 13.21
CA GLN A 94 18.28 15.82 14.39
C GLN A 94 19.71 16.37 14.27
N VAL A 95 20.09 16.85 13.08
CA VAL A 95 21.44 17.35 12.79
C VAL A 95 21.54 18.87 12.95
N TYR A 96 20.40 19.58 13.01
CA TYR A 96 20.41 21.03 13.12
C TYR A 96 20.87 21.48 14.52
N THR A 97 21.87 22.37 14.52
CA THR A 97 22.21 23.17 15.71
C THR A 97 21.23 24.33 15.83
N ASP A 98 20.96 24.84 17.04
CA ASP A 98 20.00 25.94 17.25
C ASP A 98 20.29 27.17 16.36
N LYS A 99 21.58 27.51 16.20
CA LYS A 99 22.00 28.60 15.32
C LYS A 99 21.76 28.29 13.85
N GLY A 100 22.11 27.08 13.42
CA GLY A 100 21.87 26.64 12.05
C GLY A 100 20.38 26.57 11.72
N LEU A 101 19.56 26.14 12.68
CA LEU A 101 18.11 26.09 12.54
C LEU A 101 17.53 27.49 12.34
N ASN A 102 17.94 28.46 13.15
CA ASN A 102 17.52 29.87 12.99
C ASN A 102 17.89 30.42 11.60
N GLU A 103 19.10 30.16 11.12
CA GLU A 103 19.52 30.59 9.78
C GLU A 103 18.73 29.91 8.65
N ILE A 104 18.41 28.63 8.79
CA ILE A 104 17.61 27.90 7.82
C ILE A 104 16.16 28.39 7.84
N ALA A 105 15.57 28.57 9.02
CA ALA A 105 14.21 29.06 9.18
C ALA A 105 14.07 30.47 8.60
N THR A 106 14.98 31.38 8.94
CA THR A 106 14.98 32.75 8.38
C THR A 106 15.10 32.76 6.86
N LYS A 107 16.02 31.97 6.28
CA LYS A 107 16.13 31.82 4.82
C LYS A 107 14.88 31.23 4.16
N ARG A 108 14.18 30.33 4.86
CA ARG A 108 12.99 29.63 4.34
C ARG A 108 11.75 30.53 4.32
N TYR A 109 11.50 31.30 5.38
CA TYR A 109 10.28 32.10 5.52
C TYR A 109 10.45 33.56 5.11
N PHE A 110 11.68 34.09 5.17
CA PHE A 110 11.98 35.47 4.81
C PHE A 110 12.95 35.52 3.63
N ALA A 111 12.44 35.91 2.46
CA ALA A 111 13.25 36.24 1.30
C ALA A 111 14.03 37.56 1.50
N ASP A 112 15.10 37.78 0.73
CA ASP A 112 16.03 38.92 0.88
C ASP A 112 15.33 40.29 1.04
N ALA A 113 14.25 40.53 0.29
CA ALA A 113 13.48 41.77 0.36
C ALA A 113 12.76 41.96 1.71
N SER A 114 12.20 40.88 2.27
CA SER A 114 11.52 40.92 3.57
C SER A 114 12.52 41.05 4.74
N GLN A 115 13.74 40.55 4.57
CA GLN A 115 14.81 40.73 5.54
C GLN A 115 15.27 42.19 5.62
N ALA A 116 15.33 42.88 4.49
CA ALA A 116 15.70 44.29 4.41
C ALA A 116 14.64 45.23 5.02
N LEU A 117 13.35 44.96 4.79
CA LEU A 117 12.25 45.80 5.31
C LEU A 117 12.14 45.74 6.84
N ASN A 118 12.37 44.56 7.43
CA ASN A 118 12.35 44.37 8.88
C ASN A 118 13.68 44.70 9.57
N LYS A 119 14.66 45.29 8.87
CA LYS A 119 15.90 45.81 9.48
C LYS A 119 15.64 47.04 10.35
N PHE A 120 14.51 47.72 10.12
CA PHE A 120 14.02 48.85 10.92
C PHE A 120 13.00 48.41 12.00
N ASN A 121 13.18 47.21 12.56
CA ASN A 121 12.35 46.72 13.67
C ASN A 121 12.57 47.61 14.92
N VAL A 122 11.48 48.04 15.55
CA VAL A 122 11.46 48.71 16.85
C VAL A 122 11.63 47.64 17.97
N PRO A 123 12.77 47.61 18.69
CA PRO A 123 13.18 46.49 19.54
C PRO A 123 12.27 46.15 20.73
N PHE A 124 11.27 46.99 21.03
CA PHE A 124 10.33 46.79 22.13
C PHE A 124 8.88 46.59 21.68
N LEU A 125 8.58 46.75 20.38
CA LEU A 125 7.21 46.63 19.87
C LEU A 125 7.01 45.42 18.95
N SER A 126 8.06 44.83 18.40
CA SER A 126 7.88 43.70 17.48
C SER A 126 8.93 42.60 17.65
N MET A 127 8.50 41.36 17.39
CA MET A 127 9.36 40.17 17.48
C MET A 127 10.48 40.25 16.44
N SER A 128 11.65 39.70 16.76
CA SER A 128 12.74 39.65 15.78
C SER A 128 12.36 38.73 14.61
N GLN A 129 12.96 38.95 13.43
CA GLN A 129 12.70 38.07 12.28
C GLN A 129 13.09 36.62 12.56
N ALA A 130 14.17 36.43 13.33
CA ALA A 130 14.62 35.09 13.72
C ALA A 130 13.57 34.41 14.61
N ASP A 131 13.03 35.11 15.60
CA ASP A 131 12.02 34.55 16.51
C ASP A 131 10.72 34.24 15.76
N LEU A 132 10.29 35.14 14.86
CA LEU A 132 9.09 34.89 14.06
C LEU A 132 9.28 33.72 13.09
N ALA A 133 10.46 33.64 12.44
CA ALA A 133 10.81 32.51 11.58
C ALA A 133 10.80 31.19 12.36
N MET A 134 11.26 31.22 13.60
CA MET A 134 11.27 30.06 14.48
C MET A 134 9.87 29.63 14.88
N MET A 135 8.98 30.56 15.23
CA MET A 135 7.57 30.23 15.48
C MET A 135 6.89 29.63 14.24
N MET A 136 7.18 30.16 13.05
CA MET A 136 6.67 29.59 11.80
C MET A 136 7.23 28.20 11.53
N TRP A 137 8.53 28.00 11.77
CA TRP A 137 9.19 26.71 11.63
C TRP A 137 8.60 25.66 12.57
N GLU A 138 8.46 26.00 13.86
CA GLU A 138 7.90 25.14 14.89
C GLU A 138 6.49 24.69 14.53
N GLU A 139 5.68 25.59 13.98
CA GLU A 139 4.34 25.26 13.54
C GLU A 139 4.33 24.33 12.31
N ASP A 140 5.17 24.61 11.31
CA ASP A 140 5.32 23.73 10.16
C ASP A 140 5.79 22.33 10.58
N GLU A 141 6.70 22.27 11.56
CA GLU A 141 7.22 21.02 12.09
C GLU A 141 6.12 20.26 12.85
N ARG A 142 5.30 20.95 13.64
CA ARG A 142 4.12 20.38 14.28
C ARG A 142 3.14 19.80 13.25
N LEU A 143 2.88 20.53 12.16
CA LEU A 143 2.01 20.07 11.07
C LEU A 143 2.55 18.83 10.36
N ARG A 144 3.87 18.76 10.12
CA ARG A 144 4.49 17.55 9.56
C ARG A 144 4.41 16.36 10.50
N MET A 145 4.65 16.57 11.81
CA MET A 145 4.51 15.49 12.79
C MET A 145 3.05 15.01 12.87
N LEU A 146 2.09 15.93 12.77
CA LEU A 146 0.67 15.60 12.72
C LEU A 146 0.33 14.72 11.51
N ASP A 147 0.85 15.06 10.33
CA ASP A 147 0.64 14.30 9.09
C ASP A 147 1.25 12.89 9.16
N ASP A 148 2.50 12.76 9.64
CA ASP A 148 3.16 11.45 9.81
C ASP A 148 2.40 10.56 10.81
N LEU A 149 1.99 11.10 11.97
CA LEU A 149 1.25 10.34 12.97
C LEU A 149 -0.15 9.94 12.48
N ASN A 150 -0.85 10.84 11.78
CA ASN A 150 -2.13 10.51 11.16
C ASN A 150 -1.96 9.40 10.12
N GLY A 151 -0.96 9.50 9.24
CA GLY A 151 -0.64 8.47 8.25
C GLY A 151 -0.33 7.11 8.89
N ARG A 152 0.42 7.08 10.01
CA ARG A 152 0.66 5.85 10.79
C ARG A 152 -0.63 5.30 11.40
N SER A 153 -1.50 6.15 11.92
CA SER A 153 -2.80 5.73 12.47
C SER A 153 -3.72 5.12 11.40
N ASP A 154 -3.73 5.71 10.21
CA ASP A 154 -4.54 5.23 9.08
C ASP A 154 -3.98 3.92 8.52
N GLN A 155 -2.66 3.79 8.48
CA GLN A 155 -2.00 2.54 8.12
C GLN A 155 -2.31 1.42 9.12
N ALA A 156 -2.28 1.70 10.43
CA ALA A 156 -2.64 0.72 11.46
C ALA A 156 -4.10 0.23 11.31
N ALA A 157 -5.03 1.17 11.08
CA ALA A 157 -6.43 0.84 10.82
C ALA A 157 -6.60 -0.02 9.56
N LEU A 158 -5.87 0.29 8.48
CA LEU A 158 -5.89 -0.49 7.24
C LEU A 158 -5.45 -1.94 7.44
N PHE A 159 -4.48 -2.18 8.33
CA PHE A 159 -4.02 -3.53 8.68
C PHE A 159 -4.89 -4.24 9.74
N GLY A 160 -5.99 -3.61 10.16
CA GLY A 160 -6.98 -4.18 11.08
C GLY A 160 -6.65 -3.97 12.57
N ASP A 161 -5.68 -3.13 12.89
CA ASP A 161 -5.34 -2.78 14.27
C ASP A 161 -5.96 -1.43 14.67
N GLU A 162 -7.26 -1.48 14.99
CA GLU A 162 -8.04 -0.30 15.37
C GLU A 162 -7.63 0.26 16.74
N ALA A 163 -7.13 -0.60 17.64
CA ALA A 163 -6.72 -0.21 18.98
C ALA A 163 -5.50 0.73 18.93
N THR A 164 -4.46 0.36 18.19
CA THR A 164 -3.27 1.21 18.03
C THR A 164 -3.57 2.45 17.20
N SER A 165 -4.44 2.36 16.18
CA SER A 165 -4.91 3.54 15.45
C SER A 165 -5.53 4.58 16.39
N LYS A 166 -6.43 4.15 17.27
CA LYS A 166 -7.07 5.02 18.26
C LYS A 166 -6.07 5.59 19.25
N GLU A 167 -5.16 4.76 19.78
CA GLU A 167 -4.11 5.19 20.70
C GLU A 167 -3.22 6.26 20.06
N ILE A 168 -2.77 6.06 18.81
CA ILE A 168 -1.97 7.04 18.08
C ILE A 168 -2.73 8.35 17.92
N ARG A 169 -4.03 8.32 17.60
CA ARG A 169 -4.85 9.54 17.47
C ARG A 169 -5.02 10.27 18.80
N GLU A 170 -5.17 9.54 19.90
CA GLU A 170 -5.24 10.13 21.26
C GLU A 170 -3.90 10.78 21.65
N MET A 171 -2.79 10.07 21.48
CA MET A 171 -1.45 10.62 21.72
C MET A 171 -1.16 11.84 20.84
N THR A 172 -1.57 11.79 19.58
CA THR A 172 -1.40 12.90 18.63
C THR A 172 -2.19 14.12 19.06
N ARG A 173 -3.43 13.93 19.53
CA ARG A 173 -4.26 15.01 20.06
C ARG A 173 -3.60 15.63 21.30
N ASP A 174 -3.18 14.83 22.26
CA ASP A 174 -2.58 15.34 23.51
C ASP A 174 -1.26 16.06 23.28
N ALA A 175 -0.40 15.55 22.40
CA ALA A 175 0.94 16.10 22.20
C ALA A 175 1.00 17.32 21.26
N LEU A 176 0.12 17.39 20.25
CA LEU A 176 0.25 18.35 19.15
C LEU A 176 -0.92 19.32 19.00
N THR A 177 -1.98 19.24 19.83
CA THR A 177 -3.03 20.28 19.80
C THR A 177 -2.52 21.55 20.45
N ARG A 178 -2.82 22.71 19.82
CA ARG A 178 -2.51 24.01 20.42
C ARG A 178 -3.46 24.23 21.61
N SER A 179 -2.95 24.11 22.83
CA SER A 179 -3.69 24.40 24.06
C SER A 179 -4.22 25.83 24.10
N ASP A 180 -3.54 26.75 23.42
CA ASP A 180 -3.75 28.19 23.61
C ASP A 180 -4.95 28.75 22.82
N TYR A 181 -5.50 27.98 21.87
CA TYR A 181 -6.60 28.42 21.00
C TYR A 181 -7.94 27.74 21.28
N LEU A 182 -7.97 26.75 22.17
CA LEU A 182 -9.21 26.12 22.59
C LEU A 182 -9.68 26.84 23.85
N PRO A 183 -10.90 27.42 23.88
CA PRO A 183 -11.48 27.81 25.16
C PRO A 183 -11.48 26.56 26.05
N ASP A 184 -11.01 26.70 27.28
CA ASP A 184 -11.04 25.62 28.27
C ASP A 184 -12.42 24.95 28.21
N ALA A 185 -12.51 23.63 28.20
CA ALA A 185 -13.79 22.93 28.00
C ALA A 185 -14.83 23.38 29.05
N SER A 186 -14.36 23.85 30.21
CA SER A 186 -15.15 24.50 31.25
C SER A 186 -15.80 25.84 30.84
N ALA A 187 -15.19 26.59 29.93
CA ALA A 187 -15.67 27.87 29.41
C ALA A 187 -16.88 27.71 28.47
N LEU A 188 -16.94 26.62 27.69
CA LEU A 188 -18.08 26.32 26.83
C LEU A 188 -19.36 25.95 27.62
N HIS A 189 -19.22 25.44 28.85
CA HIS A 189 -20.35 25.06 29.69
C HIS A 189 -20.88 26.19 30.59
N ARG A 190 -20.18 27.33 30.69
CA ARG A 190 -20.61 28.43 31.56
C ARG A 190 -21.70 29.32 30.96
N GLU A 191 -21.78 29.40 29.63
CA GLU A 191 -22.72 30.31 28.97
C GLU A 191 -24.13 29.74 28.81
N THR A 192 -24.31 28.42 28.84
CA THR A 192 -25.64 27.80 28.72
C THR A 192 -26.44 27.78 30.03
N ALA A 193 -25.81 28.09 31.17
CA ALA A 193 -26.43 27.98 32.49
C ALA A 193 -27.07 29.29 33.02
N THR A 194 -26.85 30.44 32.38
CA THR A 194 -27.28 31.75 32.93
C THR A 194 -28.59 32.29 32.33
N ALA A 195 -29.17 31.63 31.31
CA ALA A 195 -30.33 32.15 30.58
C ALA A 195 -31.62 31.35 30.81
N LEU A 196 -32.09 31.19 32.05
CA LEU A 196 -33.49 30.87 32.32
C LEU A 196 -34.00 31.67 33.53
N PRO A 197 -34.91 32.65 33.36
CA PRO A 197 -35.57 33.26 34.51
C PRO A 197 -36.47 32.21 35.17
N ARG A 198 -36.18 31.85 36.42
CA ARG A 198 -37.11 31.09 37.26
C ARG A 198 -38.39 31.90 37.42
N LYS A 199 -39.45 31.51 36.71
CA LYS A 199 -40.80 32.02 36.92
C LYS A 199 -41.24 31.59 38.33
N SER A 200 -41.30 32.55 39.26
CA SER A 200 -41.97 32.38 40.55
C SER A 200 -43.48 32.36 40.30
N ASN A 201 -44.15 31.27 40.63
CA ASN A 201 -45.60 31.26 40.79
C ASN A 201 -45.96 31.36 42.29
N PRO A 202 -47.06 32.05 42.64
CA PRO A 202 -47.53 32.19 44.02
C PRO A 202 -47.99 30.87 44.64
#